data_AF-A0A349J8G3-F1
#
_entry.id   AF-A0A349J8G3-F1
#
_cell.length_a   1.000
_cell.length_b   1.000
_cell.length_c   1.000
_cell.angle_alpha   90.00
_cell.angle_beta   90.00
_cell.angle_gamma   90.00
#
_symmetry.space_group_name_H-M   'P 1'
#
loop_
_entity.id
_entity.type
_entity.pdbx_description
1 polymer ?
#
loop_
_entity_poly.entity_id
_entity_poly.type
_entity_poly.pdbx_seq_one_letter_code
_entity_poly.pdbx_strand_id
1 'polypeptide(L)' 'MSVQGDNGVLERAARELTEAWHATENGWRDQARDEFGREHLEQLTWRARHAERALSELMALCAEAERACQ' A
#
# COMPACT_ATOMS: atom_id res chain seq x y z
N MET A 1 -15.71 16.38 -11.89
CA MET A 1 -15.80 15.44 -10.76
C MET A 1 -14.38 15.12 -10.34
N SER A 2 -13.85 15.80 -9.32
CA SER A 2 -12.50 15.49 -8.85
C SER A 2 -12.56 14.21 -8.05
N VAL A 3 -12.14 13.11 -8.67
CA VAL A 3 -11.62 11.97 -7.93
C VAL A 3 -10.32 12.47 -7.30
N GLN A 4 -10.42 13.18 -6.18
CA GLN A 4 -9.34 13.18 -5.20
C GLN A 4 -9.34 11.77 -4.64
N GLY A 5 -8.82 10.84 -5.46
CA GLY A 5 -8.55 9.48 -5.07
C GLY A 5 -7.64 9.59 -3.87
N ASP A 6 -8.03 8.90 -2.81
CA ASP A 6 -7.32 8.86 -1.54
C ASP A 6 -6.00 8.10 -1.78
N ASN A 7 -5.09 8.77 -2.49
CA ASN A 7 -3.76 8.31 -2.85
C ASN A 7 -3.03 8.09 -1.53
N GLY A 8 -2.77 6.83 -1.19
CA GLY A 8 -2.25 6.46 0.12
C GLY A 8 -3.17 5.56 0.94
N VAL A 9 -4.41 5.23 0.52
CA VAL A 9 -5.28 4.37 1.34
C VAL A 9 -4.69 2.98 1.54
N LEU A 10 -4.12 2.39 0.49
CA LEU A 10 -3.56 1.04 0.57
C LEU A 10 -2.28 1.02 1.38
N GLU A 11 -1.39 2.01 1.21
CA GLU A 11 -0.19 2.15 2.02
C GLU A 11 -0.54 2.42 3.49
N ARG A 12 -1.52 3.30 3.75
CA ARG A 12 -1.98 3.60 5.12
C ARG A 12 -2.55 2.36 5.78
N ALA A 13 -3.45 1.64 5.11
CA ALA A 13 -4.04 0.41 5.62
C ALA A 13 -2.97 -0.69 5.86
N ALA A 14 -2.00 -0.83 4.95
CA ALA A 14 -0.90 -1.79 5.13
C ALA A 14 0.00 -1.42 6.32
N ARG A 15 0.25 -0.11 6.53
CA ARG A 15 1.00 0.38 7.70
C ARG A 15 0.24 0.13 9.00
N GLU A 16 -1.05 0.48 9.05
CA GLU A 16 -1.90 0.24 10.23
C GLU A 16 -1.97 -1.25 10.58
N LEU A 17 -2.07 -2.13 9.58
CA LEU A 17 -2.04 -3.58 9.79
C LEU A 17 -0.68 -4.04 10.35
N THR A 18 0.42 -3.47 9.85
CA THR A 18 1.77 -3.77 10.33
C THR A 18 1.97 -3.32 11.78
N GLU A 19 1.47 -2.14 12.13
CA GLU A 19 1.48 -1.63 13.52
C GLU A 19 0.66 -2.53 14.45
N ALA A 20 -0.55 -2.95 14.02
CA ALA A 20 -1.39 -3.87 14.77
C ALA A 20 -0.73 -5.26 14.95
N TRP A 21 0.00 -5.72 13.94
CA TRP A 21 0.79 -6.94 14.04
C TRP A 21 1.89 -6.81 15.09
N HIS A 22 2.70 -5.76 15.06
CA HIS A 22 3.76 -5.54 16.05
C HIS A 22 3.22 -5.45 17.49
N ALA A 23 2.00 -4.97 17.67
CA ALA A 23 1.34 -4.95 18.98
C ALA A 23 0.96 -6.35 19.50
N THR A 24 0.78 -7.34 18.62
CA THR A 24 0.24 -8.67 18.97
C THR A 24 1.24 -9.81 18.78
N GLU A 25 2.30 -9.61 18.00
CA GLU A 25 3.28 -10.65 17.63
C GLU A 25 4.04 -11.24 18.83
N ASN A 26 4.17 -10.50 19.95
CA ASN A 26 4.83 -10.98 21.17
C ASN A 26 4.11 -12.17 21.83
N GLY A 27 2.83 -12.38 21.49
CA GLY A 27 2.07 -13.57 21.91
C GLY A 27 2.42 -14.83 21.12
N TRP A 28 3.09 -14.69 19.98
CA TRP A 28 3.44 -15.78 19.08
C TRP A 28 4.90 -16.19 19.33
N ARG A 29 5.13 -17.47 19.65
CA ARG A 29 6.46 -18.00 20.03
C ARG A 29 6.98 -19.05 19.06
N ASP A 30 6.37 -19.14 17.89
CA ASP A 30 6.62 -20.17 16.90
C ASP A 30 7.03 -19.57 15.55
N GLN A 31 7.41 -20.46 14.65
CA GLN A 31 7.78 -20.14 13.27
C GLN A 31 6.64 -19.44 12.50
N ALA A 32 5.39 -19.65 12.91
CA ALA A 32 4.23 -19.01 12.29
C ALA A 32 4.25 -17.49 12.42
N ARG A 33 4.90 -16.94 13.47
CA ARG A 33 5.14 -15.50 13.59
C ARG A 33 5.98 -14.97 12.41
N ASP A 34 7.12 -15.57 12.19
CA ASP A 34 8.09 -15.12 11.19
C ASP A 34 7.58 -15.36 9.76
N GLU A 35 6.84 -16.45 9.56
CA GLU A 35 6.12 -16.73 8.32
C GLU A 35 5.06 -15.69 8.04
N PHE A 36 4.19 -15.37 9.01
CA PHE A 36 3.16 -14.36 8.81
C PHE A 36 3.74 -12.97 8.47
N GLY A 37 4.78 -12.56 9.19
CA GLY A 37 5.50 -11.30 8.95
C GLY A 37 6.01 -11.19 7.51
N ARG A 38 6.83 -12.17 7.07
CA ARG A 38 7.42 -12.16 5.72
C ARG A 38 6.42 -12.42 4.61
N GLU A 39 5.60 -13.45 4.74
CA GLU A 39 4.80 -13.97 3.63
C GLU A 39 3.56 -13.12 3.38
N HIS A 40 3.07 -12.42 4.39
CA HIS A 40 1.86 -11.61 4.27
C HIS A 40 2.14 -10.12 4.43
N LEU A 41 2.70 -9.68 5.55
CA LEU A 41 2.78 -8.23 5.84
C LEU A 41 3.80 -7.50 4.96
N GLU A 42 5.00 -8.07 4.79
CA GLU A 42 6.02 -7.50 3.90
C GLU A 42 5.51 -7.46 2.45
N GLN A 43 4.91 -8.56 1.98
CA GLN A 43 4.35 -8.67 0.64
C GLN A 43 3.21 -7.67 0.41
N LEU A 44 2.30 -7.54 1.37
CA LEU A 44 1.17 -6.61 1.28
C LEU A 44 1.67 -5.16 1.24
N THR A 45 2.60 -4.79 2.11
CA THR A 45 3.19 -3.45 2.16
C THR A 45 3.90 -3.12 0.85
N TRP A 46 4.69 -4.04 0.32
CA TRP A 46 5.39 -3.87 -0.95
C TRP A 46 4.39 -3.67 -2.11
N ARG A 47 3.34 -4.50 -2.20
CA ARG A 47 2.32 -4.40 -3.24
C ARG A 47 1.51 -3.10 -3.15
N ALA A 48 1.17 -2.66 -1.95
CA ALA A 48 0.44 -1.41 -1.73
C ALA A 48 1.23 -0.21 -2.28
N ARG A 49 2.52 -0.11 -1.94
CA ARG A 49 3.41 0.94 -2.46
C ARG A 49 3.57 0.90 -3.98
N HIS A 50 3.71 -0.30 -4.55
CA HIS A 50 3.79 -0.46 -6.00
C HIS A 50 2.52 -0.01 -6.71
N ALA A 51 1.35 -0.35 -6.17
CA ALA A 51 0.06 0.07 -6.72
C ALA A 51 -0.10 1.59 -6.70
N GLU A 52 0.30 2.26 -5.60
CA GLU A 52 0.23 3.71 -5.47
C GLU A 52 1.15 4.44 -6.44
N ARG A 53 2.36 3.92 -6.64
CA ARG A 53 3.28 4.45 -7.64
C ARG A 53 2.70 4.33 -9.05
N ALA A 54 2.20 3.14 -9.41
CA ALA A 54 1.59 2.91 -10.72
C ALA A 54 0.38 3.82 -10.96
N LEU A 55 -0.46 4.02 -9.94
CA LEU A 55 -1.60 4.92 -10.01
C LEU A 55 -1.15 6.38 -10.20
N SER A 56 -0.12 6.80 -9.48
CA SER A 56 0.45 8.15 -9.61
C SER A 56 1.01 8.41 -11.00
N GLU A 57 1.70 7.42 -11.59
CA GLU A 57 2.22 7.48 -12.95
C GLU A 57 1.07 7.57 -13.98
N LEU A 58 0.01 6.79 -13.82
CA LEU A 58 -1.19 6.87 -14.68
C LEU A 58 -1.89 8.23 -14.58
N MET A 59 -2.04 8.78 -13.37
CA MET A 59 -2.63 10.11 -13.17
C MET A 59 -1.81 11.20 -13.87
N ALA A 60 -0.48 11.11 -13.81
CA ALA A 60 0.40 12.05 -14.51
C ALA A 60 0.21 11.98 -16.03
N LEU A 61 0.10 10.78 -16.60
CA LEU A 61 -0.17 10.58 -18.03
C LEU A 61 -1.54 11.14 -18.44
N CYS A 62 -2.58 10.93 -17.63
CA CYS A 62 -3.90 11.51 -17.88
C CYS A 62 -3.84 13.04 -17.89
N ALA A 63 -3.17 13.65 -16.91
CA ALA A 63 -3.01 15.11 -16.83
C ALA A 63 -2.16 15.68 -18.00
N GLU A 64 -1.22 14.90 -18.55
CA GLU A 64 -0.51 15.28 -19.77
C GLU A 64 -1.41 15.22 -21.00
N ALA A 65 -2.19 14.14 -21.17
CA ALA A 65 -3.13 14.00 -22.27
C ALA A 65 -4.22 15.09 -22.24
N GLU A 66 -4.74 15.43 -21.06
CA GLU A 66 -5.69 16.53 -20.89
C GLU A 66 -5.11 17.88 -21.33
N ARG A 67 -3.84 18.16 -20.98
CA ARG A 67 -3.15 19.39 -21.40
C ARG A 67 -2.90 19.43 -22.90
N ALA A 68 -2.64 18.28 -23.54
CA ALA A 68 -2.41 18.21 -24.98
C ALA A 68 -3.68 18.45 -25.83
N CYS A 69 -4.86 18.27 -25.23
CA CYS A 69 -6.15 18.49 -25.88
C CYS A 69 -6.67 19.94 -25.76
N GLN A 70 -5.97 20.81 -25.04
CA GLN A 70 -6.30 22.24 -24.87
C GLN A 70 -5.55 23.10 -25.89
#